data_AF-A0A1E7LGU0-F1
#
_entry.id   AF-A0A1E7LGU0-F1
#
_cell.length_a   1.000
_cell.length_b   1.000
_cell.length_c   1.000
_cell.angle_alpha   90.00
_cell.angle_beta   90.00
_cell.angle_gamma   90.00
#
_symmetry.space_group_name_H-M   'P 1'
#
loop_
_entity.id
_entity.type
_entity.pdbx_description
1 polymer ?
#
loop_
_entity_poly.entity_id
_entity_poly.type
_entity_poly.pdbx_seq_one_letter_code
_entity_poly.pdbx_strand_id
1 'polypeptide(L)'
;MDDLARHADTLRSLPASCGPVRLVAVDGHAGSGKSTFAGRLAAALGGAPVLHLDDLATHEELFGWTGRLRDQVLRPLARGEDARYAPYDWTGRRFGPARTLEAAPVVLVEGVGAGRR
;
A
#
# COMPACT_ATOMS: atom_id res chain seq x y z
N MET A 1 -2.19 -2.99 -26.97
CA MET A 1 -0.98 -2.84 -26.14
C MET A 1 -1.46 -2.42 -24.77
N ASP A 2 -1.30 -3.27 -23.76
CA ASP A 2 -1.98 -3.16 -22.46
C ASP A 2 -1.65 -1.83 -21.76
N ASP A 3 -2.64 -0.96 -21.56
CA ASP A 3 -2.44 0.39 -21.00
C ASP A 3 -1.75 0.31 -19.61
N LEU A 4 -1.99 -0.76 -18.86
CA LEU A 4 -1.33 -1.01 -17.59
C LEU A 4 0.18 -1.28 -17.72
N ALA A 5 0.64 -1.91 -18.80
CA ALA A 5 2.06 -2.15 -19.02
C ALA A 5 2.83 -0.84 -19.18
N ARG A 6 2.27 0.10 -19.96
CA ARG A 6 2.85 1.45 -20.13
C ARG A 6 2.91 2.21 -18.80
N HIS A 7 1.86 2.13 -17.99
CA HIS A 7 1.86 2.73 -16.65
C HIS A 7 2.91 2.06 -15.75
N ALA A 8 3.02 0.74 -15.75
CA ALA A 8 4.01 0.00 -14.97
C ALA A 8 5.45 0.42 -15.34
N ASP A 9 5.76 0.55 -16.64
CA ASP A 9 7.08 0.99 -17.10
C ASP A 9 7.39 2.42 -16.69
N THR A 10 6.41 3.31 -16.82
CA THR A 10 6.53 4.69 -16.34
C THR A 10 6.83 4.71 -14.85
N LEU A 11 6.05 3.98 -14.04
CA LEU A 11 6.24 3.90 -12.60
C LEU A 11 7.62 3.34 -12.24
N ARG A 12 8.11 2.30 -12.91
CA ARG A 12 9.46 1.74 -12.68
C ARG A 12 10.59 2.75 -12.92
N SER A 13 10.38 3.71 -13.81
CA SER A 13 11.38 4.72 -14.17
C SER A 13 11.44 5.93 -13.22
N LEU A 14 10.41 6.15 -12.39
CA LEU A 14 10.39 7.29 -11.45
C LEU A 14 11.50 7.15 -10.39
N PRO A 15 11.98 8.21 -9.74
CA PRO A 15 12.86 8.05 -8.58
C PRO A 15 12.14 7.33 -7.42
N ALA A 16 12.91 6.71 -6.53
CA ALA A 16 12.37 6.19 -5.27
C ALA A 16 11.85 7.34 -4.39
N SER A 17 10.82 7.09 -3.58
CA SER A 17 10.10 8.11 -2.80
C SER A 17 10.06 7.81 -1.30
N CYS A 18 10.55 6.65 -0.88
CA CYS A 18 10.63 6.20 0.50
C CYS A 18 11.93 5.41 0.71
N GLY A 19 13.04 6.13 0.88
CA GLY A 19 14.36 5.50 0.88
C GLY A 19 14.64 4.79 -0.46
N PRO A 20 14.99 3.50 -0.46
CA PRO A 20 15.19 2.74 -1.70
C PRO A 20 13.87 2.32 -2.37
N VAL A 21 12.73 2.47 -1.70
CA VAL A 21 11.41 2.02 -2.18
C VAL A 21 10.70 3.13 -2.94
N ARG A 22 10.06 2.77 -4.05
CA ARG A 22 9.10 3.65 -4.74
C ARG A 22 7.70 3.35 -4.27
N LEU A 23 7.14 4.26 -3.47
CA LEU A 23 5.75 4.19 -3.05
C LEU A 23 4.84 4.78 -4.13
N VAL A 24 3.82 4.03 -4.49
CA VAL A 24 2.77 4.45 -5.42
C VAL A 24 1.42 4.34 -4.73
N ALA A 25 0.74 5.46 -4.58
CA ALA A 25 -0.59 5.51 -4.00
C ALA A 25 -1.68 5.30 -5.06
N VAL A 26 -2.65 4.43 -4.77
CA VAL A 26 -3.90 4.26 -5.52
C VAL A 26 -5.03 4.78 -4.65
N ASP A 27 -5.41 6.04 -4.88
CA ASP A 27 -6.46 6.72 -4.13
C ASP A 27 -7.77 6.77 -4.93
N GLY A 28 -8.89 6.68 -4.23
CA GLY A 28 -10.23 6.68 -4.80
C GLY A 28 -11.30 6.43 -3.75
N HIS A 29 -12.54 6.78 -4.09
CA HIS A 29 -13.70 6.58 -3.22
C HIS A 29 -13.94 5.08 -2.92
N ALA A 30 -14.63 4.80 -1.81
CA ALA A 30 -15.11 3.46 -1.52
C ALA A 30 -15.96 2.91 -2.68
N GLY A 31 -15.72 1.65 -3.08
CA GLY A 31 -16.42 1.03 -4.19
C GLY A 31 -15.95 1.44 -5.60
N SER A 32 -14.94 2.30 -5.75
CA SER A 32 -14.49 2.77 -7.07
C SER A 32 -13.67 1.76 -7.90
N GLY A 33 -13.42 0.56 -7.36
CA GLY A 33 -12.59 -0.47 -8.02
C GLY A 33 -11.07 -0.33 -7.78
N LYS A 34 -10.64 0.57 -6.89
CA LYS A 34 -9.24 0.78 -6.46
C LYS A 34 -8.48 -0.52 -6.12
N SER A 35 -9.07 -1.42 -5.33
CA SER A 35 -8.42 -2.68 -4.96
C SER A 35 -8.23 -3.62 -6.16
N THR A 36 -9.21 -3.66 -7.08
CA THR A 36 -9.10 -4.41 -8.34
C THR A 36 -8.02 -3.80 -9.24
N PHE A 37 -7.99 -2.48 -9.37
CA PHE A 37 -6.96 -1.78 -10.14
C PHE A 37 -5.56 -2.00 -9.55
N ALA A 38 -5.40 -1.87 -8.24
CA ALA A 38 -4.14 -2.10 -7.55
C ALA A 38 -3.62 -3.53 -7.76
N GLY A 39 -4.49 -4.54 -7.69
CA GLY A 39 -4.10 -5.94 -7.98
C GLY A 39 -3.63 -6.14 -9.43
N ARG A 40 -4.32 -5.54 -10.41
CA ARG A 40 -3.91 -5.58 -11.82
C ARG A 40 -2.60 -4.84 -12.07
N LEU A 41 -2.42 -3.68 -11.43
CA LEU A 41 -1.20 -2.90 -11.52
C LEU A 41 -0.02 -3.62 -10.86
N ALA A 42 -0.23 -4.26 -9.71
CA ALA A 42 0.77 -5.10 -9.05
C ALA A 42 1.25 -6.23 -9.95
N ALA A 43 0.32 -6.92 -10.63
CA ALA A 43 0.66 -7.95 -11.60
C ALA A 43 1.49 -7.40 -12.77
N ALA A 44 1.09 -6.26 -13.36
CA ALA A 44 1.86 -5.58 -14.41
C ALA A 44 3.25 -5.12 -13.94
N LEU A 45 3.38 -4.80 -12.64
CA LEU A 45 4.64 -4.44 -11.99
C LEU A 45 5.53 -5.66 -11.64
N GLY A 46 5.10 -6.88 -11.94
CA GLY A 46 5.86 -8.11 -11.67
C GLY A 46 5.59 -8.69 -10.27
N GLY A 47 4.39 -8.46 -9.72
CA GLY A 47 4.01 -8.95 -8.40
C GLY A 47 4.35 -7.99 -7.26
N ALA A 48 4.31 -6.67 -7.51
CA ALA A 48 4.62 -5.68 -6.49
C ALA A 48 3.72 -5.84 -5.23
N PRO A 49 4.26 -5.74 -4.00
CA PRO A 49 3.48 -5.80 -2.78
C PRO A 49 2.42 -4.69 -2.73
N VAL A 50 1.25 -5.00 -2.18
CA VAL A 50 0.13 -4.06 -2.00
C VAL A 50 -0.23 -3.98 -0.52
N LEU A 51 -0.21 -2.76 0.02
CA LEU A 51 -0.78 -2.46 1.32
C LEU A 51 -2.19 -1.91 1.14
N HIS A 52 -3.16 -2.53 1.81
CA HIS A 52 -4.52 -2.05 1.91
C HIS A 52 -4.66 -1.17 3.17
N LEU A 53 -5.02 0.11 3.03
CA LEU A 53 -5.14 1.00 4.19
C LEU A 53 -6.24 0.59 5.17
N ASP A 54 -7.23 -0.15 4.68
CA ASP A 54 -8.27 -0.76 5.51
C ASP A 54 -7.70 -1.80 6.49
N ASP A 55 -6.49 -2.34 6.25
CA ASP A 55 -5.80 -3.20 7.21
C ASP A 55 -5.24 -2.40 8.41
N LEU A 56 -5.05 -1.08 8.28
CA LEU A 56 -4.49 -0.21 9.33
C LEU A 56 -5.54 0.64 10.05
N ALA A 57 -6.70 0.84 9.42
CA ALA A 57 -7.85 1.49 10.00
C ALA A 57 -8.56 0.58 11.01
N THR A 58 -9.34 1.17 11.91
CA THR A 58 -10.18 0.43 12.86
C THR A 58 -11.58 1.06 12.91
N HIS A 59 -12.53 0.41 13.59
CA HIS A 59 -13.86 0.99 13.80
C HIS A 59 -13.79 2.33 14.57
N GLU A 60 -12.85 2.44 15.51
CA GLU A 60 -12.64 3.61 16.36
C GLU A 60 -11.87 4.72 15.63
N GLU A 61 -11.02 4.33 14.67
CA GLU A 61 -10.08 5.21 13.98
C GLU A 61 -10.14 5.03 12.46
N LEU A 62 -11.32 5.29 11.87
CA LEU A 62 -11.54 5.14 10.42
C LEU A 62 -10.52 5.91 9.57
N PHE A 63 -10.02 7.05 10.07
CA PHE A 63 -9.00 7.87 9.42
C PHE A 63 -7.73 8.05 10.27
N GLY A 64 -7.68 7.44 11.46
CA GLY A 64 -6.56 7.57 12.42
C GLY A 64 -5.36 6.66 12.12
N TRP A 65 -5.34 6.01 10.95
CA TRP A 65 -4.32 5.05 10.55
C TRP A 65 -2.96 5.66 10.19
N THR A 66 -2.83 6.99 10.08
CA THR A 66 -1.57 7.70 9.73
C THR A 66 -0.39 7.25 10.58
N GLY A 67 -0.58 7.15 11.90
CA GLY A 67 0.47 6.78 12.85
C GLY A 67 0.97 5.36 12.59
N ARG A 68 0.05 4.41 12.44
CA ARG A 68 0.39 3.01 12.11
C ARG A 68 1.09 2.91 10.77
N LEU A 69 0.57 3.59 9.73
CA LEU A 69 1.22 3.60 8.42
C LEU A 69 2.67 4.11 8.53
N ARG A 70 2.87 5.25 9.18
CA ARG A 70 4.19 5.84 9.34
C ARG A 70 5.14 4.90 10.08
N ASP A 71 4.73 4.42 11.24
CA ASP A 71 5.64 3.76 12.17
C ASP A 71 5.87 2.28 11.84
N GLN A 72 4.86 1.58 11.31
CA GLN A 72 4.93 0.15 10.97
C GLN A 72 5.33 -0.11 9.52
N VAL A 73 5.10 0.85 8.61
CA VAL A 73 5.34 0.65 7.17
C VAL A 73 6.37 1.63 6.60
N LEU A 74 6.09 2.93 6.64
CA LEU A 74 6.94 3.90 5.92
C LEU A 74 8.36 3.97 6.49
N ARG A 75 8.52 3.92 7.82
CA ARG A 75 9.85 3.95 8.46
C ARG A 75 10.72 2.73 8.10
N PRO A 76 10.25 1.48 8.19
CA PRO A 76 11.01 0.32 7.70
C PRO A 76 11.34 0.41 6.21
N LEU A 77 10.35 0.70 5.36
CA LEU A 77 10.56 0.78 3.91
C LEU A 77 11.59 1.87 3.54
N ALA A 78 11.57 3.01 4.25
CA ALA A 78 12.56 4.08 4.07
C ALA A 78 14.01 3.65 4.40
N ARG A 79 14.19 2.57 5.17
CA ARG A 79 15.49 1.97 5.46
C ARG A 79 15.83 0.79 4.54
N GLY A 80 14.91 0.42 3.63
CA GLY A 80 15.02 -0.80 2.83
C GLY A 80 14.73 -2.08 3.62
N GLU A 81 14.03 -1.96 4.75
CA GLU A 81 13.65 -3.08 5.62
C GLU A 81 12.21 -3.49 5.35
N ASP A 82 11.95 -4.79 5.40
CA ASP A 82 10.58 -5.30 5.35
C ASP A 82 9.73 -4.73 6.48
N ALA A 83 8.54 -4.25 6.13
CA ALA A 83 7.58 -3.76 7.09
C ALA A 83 6.80 -4.92 7.73
N ARG A 84 6.35 -4.73 8.97
CA ARG A 84 5.48 -5.66 9.68
C ARG A 84 4.29 -4.91 10.28
N TYR A 85 3.09 -5.31 9.90
CA TYR A 85 1.84 -4.70 10.38
C TYR A 85 0.82 -5.77 10.73
N ALA A 86 -0.09 -5.46 11.65
CA ALA A 86 -1.21 -6.34 11.97
C ALA A 86 -2.46 -5.84 11.24
N PRO A 87 -3.06 -6.64 10.34
CA PRO A 87 -4.28 -6.24 9.66
C PRO A 87 -5.46 -6.27 10.63
N TYR A 88 -6.33 -5.27 10.53
CA TYR A 88 -7.55 -5.20 11.32
C TYR A 88 -8.63 -6.11 10.74
N ASP A 89 -9.12 -7.07 11.55
CA ASP A 89 -10.28 -7.88 11.22
C ASP A 89 -11.55 -7.06 11.51
N TRP A 90 -12.18 -6.59 10.44
CA TRP A 90 -13.42 -5.82 10.52
C TRP A 90 -14.61 -6.62 11.06
N THR A 91 -14.65 -7.95 10.88
CA THR A 91 -15.72 -8.78 11.43
C THR A 91 -15.45 -9.07 12.91
N GLY A 92 -14.22 -9.48 13.23
CA GLY A 92 -13.78 -9.83 14.58
C GLY A 92 -13.47 -8.63 15.49
N ARG A 93 -13.47 -7.42 14.93
CA ARG A 93 -13.18 -6.13 15.59
C ARG A 93 -11.87 -6.13 16.39
N ARG A 94 -10.83 -6.75 15.84
CA ARG A 94 -9.52 -6.88 16.48
C ARG A 94 -8.42 -6.97 15.45
N PHE A 95 -7.19 -6.68 15.84
CA PHE A 95 -6.04 -6.99 15.00
C PHE A 95 -5.81 -8.49 14.91
N GLY A 96 -5.53 -8.96 13.70
CA GLY A 96 -5.09 -10.31 13.43
C GLY A 96 -3.57 -10.49 13.61
N PRO A 97 -3.04 -11.68 13.24
CA PRO A 97 -1.60 -11.94 13.23
C PRO A 97 -0.85 -10.98 12.30
N ALA A 98 0.36 -10.59 12.70
CA ALA A 98 1.20 -9.70 11.90
C ALA A 98 1.53 -10.31 10.52
N ARG A 99 1.51 -9.47 9.49
CA ARG A 99 1.93 -9.77 8.12
C ARG A 99 3.20 -8.99 7.78
N THR A 100 4.02 -9.58 6.92
CA THR A 100 5.18 -8.92 6.33
C THR A 100 4.76 -8.23 5.03
N LEU A 101 5.23 -7.00 4.84
CA LEU A 101 5.20 -6.30 3.56
C LEU A 101 6.64 -6.11 3.10
N GLU A 102 7.01 -6.82 2.04
CA GLU A 102 8.39 -6.83 1.54
C GLU A 102 8.84 -5.45 1.04
N ALA A 103 10.09 -5.10 1.30
CA ALA A 103 10.73 -3.89 0.77
C ALA A 103 11.11 -4.03 -0.71
N ALA A 104 10.10 -4.15 -1.57
CA ALA A 104 10.27 -4.27 -3.01
C ALA A 104 10.62 -2.91 -3.67
N PRO A 105 11.22 -2.91 -4.88
CA PRO A 105 11.52 -1.67 -5.61
C PRO A 105 10.29 -0.78 -5.87
N VAL A 106 9.10 -1.37 -5.95
CA VAL A 106 7.81 -0.67 -5.98
C VAL A 106 6.90 -1.32 -4.95
N VAL A 107 6.27 -0.50 -4.12
CA VAL A 107 5.22 -0.91 -3.19
C VAL A 107 3.99 -0.05 -3.44
N LEU A 108 2.84 -0.71 -3.63
CA LEU A 108 1.56 -0.04 -3.81
C LEU A 108 0.88 0.18 -2.45
N VAL A 109 0.28 1.35 -2.27
CA VAL A 109 -0.59 1.64 -1.12
C VAL A 109 -1.94 2.04 -1.66
N GLU A 110 -2.99 1.33 -1.29
CA GLU A 110 -4.34 1.58 -1.79
C GLU A 110 -5.33 1.81 -0.66
N GLY A 111 -6.25 2.76 -0.86
CA GLY A 111 -7.25 3.10 0.15
C GLY A 111 -7.77 4.51 -0.01
N VAL A 112 -8.88 4.81 0.68
CA VAL A 112 -9.43 6.16 0.71
C VAL A 112 -8.44 7.08 1.44
N GLY A 113 -7.98 8.12 0.75
CA GLY A 113 -6.99 9.05 1.28
C GLY A 113 -5.56 8.53 1.21
N ALA A 114 -5.27 7.53 0.37
CA ALA A 114 -3.90 7.06 0.12
C ALA A 114 -2.99 8.15 -0.45
N GLY A 115 -3.55 9.10 -1.21
CA GLY A 115 -2.84 10.19 -1.85
C GLY A 115 -2.73 11.45 -0.99
N ARG A 116 -3.17 11.41 0.28
CA ARG A 116 -3.13 12.61 1.12
C ARG A 116 -1.69 13.00 1.50
N ARG A 117 -1.47 14.31 1.65
CA ARG A 117 -0.21 14.91 2.11
C ARG A 117 -0.25 15.20 3.59
#